data_AF-A0A7W1VD96-F1
#
_entry.id   AF-A0A7W1VD96-F1
#
_cell.length_a   1.000
_cell.length_b   1.000
_cell.length_c   1.000
_cell.angle_alpha   90.00
_cell.angle_beta   90.00
_cell.angle_gamma   90.00
#
_symmetry.space_group_name_H-M   'P 1'
#
loop_
_entity.id
_entity.type
_entity.pdbx_description
1 polymer ?
#
loop_
_entity_poly.entity_id
_entity_poly.type
_entity_poly.pdbx_seq_one_letter_code
_entity_poly.pdbx_strand_id
1 'polypeptide(L)'
;MKIGISGKGGSGKTTISATLARVFARQGFPVLAIDGDPNPNLGMALGLKAETLEETHSIPRSIVERKEDADGKMRMVLKDSVENITALHGIAAPDGIRLIVGTKVENPGAG
;
A
#
# COMPACT_ATOMS: atom_id res chain seq x y z
N MET A 1 -2.09 -14.40 4.70
CA MET A 1 -1.30 -14.64 3.45
C MET A 1 -0.64 -13.34 3.04
N LYS A 2 0.53 -13.36 2.37
CA LYS A 2 1.20 -12.17 1.82
C LYS A 2 1.57 -12.45 0.36
N ILE A 3 1.27 -11.52 -0.54
CA ILE A 3 1.52 -11.66 -1.98
C ILE A 3 2.29 -10.43 -2.45
N GLY A 4 3.42 -10.65 -3.13
CA GLY A 4 4.18 -9.60 -3.81
C GLY A 4 4.10 -9.77 -5.32
N ILE A 5 3.83 -8.68 -6.04
CA ILE A 5 3.74 -8.69 -7.51
C ILE A 5 4.83 -7.79 -8.08
N SER A 6 5.74 -8.37 -8.84
CA SER A 6 6.89 -7.70 -9.45
C SER A 6 6.98 -7.98 -10.95
N GLY A 7 7.68 -7.11 -11.68
CA GLY A 7 7.79 -7.21 -13.14
C GLY A 7 8.15 -5.87 -13.81
N LYS A 8 8.52 -5.92 -15.09
CA LYS A 8 8.91 -4.73 -15.88
C LYS A 8 7.78 -3.70 -15.96
N GLY A 9 8.11 -2.44 -16.27
CA GLY A 9 7.11 -1.42 -16.66
C GLY A 9 6.21 -1.95 -17.79
N GLY A 10 4.89 -1.71 -17.69
CA GLY A 10 3.91 -2.17 -18.68
C GLY A 10 3.50 -3.65 -18.61
N SER A 11 4.07 -4.47 -17.72
CA SER A 11 3.73 -5.91 -17.62
C SER A 11 2.37 -6.24 -17.00
N GLY A 12 1.55 -5.24 -16.67
CA GLY A 12 0.21 -5.46 -16.09
C GLY A 12 0.15 -5.69 -14.57
N LYS A 13 1.25 -5.44 -13.84
CA LYS A 13 1.32 -5.64 -12.37
C LYS A 13 0.15 -5.03 -11.62
N THR A 14 -0.10 -3.74 -11.81
CA THR A 14 -1.15 -3.01 -11.09
C THR A 14 -2.53 -3.58 -11.40
N THR A 15 -2.78 -3.96 -12.65
CA THR A 15 -4.02 -4.62 -13.08
C THR A 15 -4.20 -5.96 -12.38
N ILE A 16 -3.15 -6.79 -12.33
CA ILE A 16 -3.18 -8.09 -11.65
C ILE A 16 -3.36 -7.91 -10.14
N SER A 17 -2.63 -6.96 -9.52
CA SER A 17 -2.75 -6.62 -8.10
C SER A 17 -4.18 -6.22 -7.74
N ALA A 18 -4.78 -5.31 -8.51
CA ALA A 18 -6.15 -4.89 -8.30
C ALA A 18 -7.11 -6.07 -8.48
N THR A 19 -6.98 -6.83 -9.56
CA THR A 19 -7.86 -7.99 -9.83
C THR A 19 -7.82 -9.00 -8.70
N LEU A 20 -6.63 -9.40 -8.25
CA LEU A 20 -6.48 -10.34 -7.14
C LEU A 20 -7.08 -9.79 -5.83
N ALA A 21 -6.82 -8.52 -5.52
CA ALA A 21 -7.38 -7.88 -4.34
C ALA A 21 -8.92 -7.90 -4.33
N ARG A 22 -9.55 -7.56 -5.47
CA ARG A 22 -11.01 -7.59 -5.65
C ARG A 22 -11.56 -9.00 -5.54
N VAL A 23 -10.91 -9.98 -6.16
CA VAL A 23 -11.32 -11.40 -6.10
C VAL A 23 -11.28 -11.93 -4.67
N PHE A 24 -10.18 -11.71 -3.94
CA PHE A 24 -10.08 -12.16 -2.56
C PHE A 24 -11.09 -11.45 -1.64
N ALA A 25 -11.25 -10.14 -1.80
CA ALA A 25 -12.22 -9.39 -1.01
C ALA A 25 -13.66 -9.89 -1.22
N ARG A 26 -14.06 -10.16 -2.48
CA ARG A 26 -15.38 -10.74 -2.82
C ARG A 26 -15.58 -12.17 -2.29
N GLN A 27 -14.50 -12.91 -2.06
CA GLN A 27 -14.55 -14.22 -1.41
C GLN A 27 -14.65 -14.13 0.12
N GLY A 28 -14.72 -12.92 0.68
CA GLY A 28 -14.85 -12.68 2.12
C GLY A 28 -13.52 -12.60 2.86
N PHE A 29 -12.38 -12.57 2.16
CA PHE A 29 -11.09 -12.38 2.82
C PHE A 29 -10.87 -10.91 3.18
N PRO A 30 -10.31 -10.62 4.36
CA PRO A 30 -9.82 -9.28 4.66
C PRO A 30 -8.62 -8.98 3.77
N VAL A 31 -8.68 -7.89 3.01
CA VAL A 31 -7.64 -7.48 2.06
C VAL A 31 -7.09 -6.10 2.42
N LEU A 32 -5.79 -6.08 2.70
CA LEU A 32 -4.98 -4.87 2.71
C LEU A 32 -4.17 -4.81 1.41
N ALA A 33 -4.46 -3.83 0.57
CA ALA A 33 -3.72 -3.52 -0.64
C ALA A 33 -2.66 -2.45 -0.33
N ILE A 34 -1.43 -2.65 -0.82
CA ILE A 34 -0.33 -1.70 -0.63
C ILE A 34 0.22 -1.33 -2.01
N ASP A 35 0.18 -0.04 -2.35
CA ASP A 35 0.82 0.49 -3.54
C ASP A 35 2.22 1.00 -3.18
N GLY A 36 3.25 0.29 -3.64
CA GLY A 36 4.65 0.67 -3.46
C GLY A 36 5.28 1.33 -4.68
N ASP A 37 4.49 1.67 -5.71
CA ASP A 37 4.99 2.35 -6.90
C ASP A 37 5.19 3.85 -6.61
N PRO A 38 6.29 4.48 -7.07
CA PRO A 38 6.46 5.94 -6.97
C PRO A 38 5.35 6.74 -7.68
N ASN A 39 4.69 6.16 -8.69
CA ASN A 39 3.51 6.71 -9.32
C ASN A 39 2.30 5.80 -9.01
N PRO A 40 1.61 6.02 -7.88
CA PRO A 40 0.61 5.08 -7.38
C PRO A 40 -0.63 5.07 -8.28
N ASN A 41 -0.97 3.89 -8.80
CA ASN A 41 -2.10 3.67 -9.71
C ASN A 41 -3.03 2.56 -9.24
N LEU A 42 -2.71 1.87 -8.13
CA LEU A 42 -3.50 0.76 -7.62
C LEU A 42 -4.89 1.20 -7.16
N GLY A 43 -5.01 2.38 -6.54
CA GLY A 43 -6.30 2.90 -6.11
C GLY A 43 -7.28 3.13 -7.27
N MET A 44 -6.79 3.73 -8.37
CA MET A 44 -7.56 3.87 -9.60
C MET A 44 -7.94 2.51 -10.19
N ALA A 45 -7.00 1.57 -10.23
CA ALA A 45 -7.26 0.20 -10.73
C ALA A 45 -8.27 -0.59 -9.87
N LEU A 46 -8.37 -0.28 -8.57
CA LEU A 46 -9.38 -0.85 -7.66
C LEU A 46 -10.78 -0.23 -7.85
N GLY A 47 -10.88 0.89 -8.59
CA GLY A 47 -12.13 1.60 -8.86
C GLY A 47 -12.42 2.77 -7.92
N LEU A 48 -11.39 3.31 -7.25
CA LEU A 48 -11.54 4.58 -6.52
C LEU A 48 -11.68 5.75 -7.49
N LYS A 49 -12.47 6.75 -7.07
CA LYS A 49 -12.58 8.00 -7.81
C LYS A 49 -11.40 8.92 -7.53
N ALA A 50 -11.12 9.84 -8.45
CA ALA A 50 -9.99 10.76 -8.35
C ALA A 50 -10.03 11.60 -7.06
N GLU A 51 -11.22 12.05 -6.66
CA GLU A 51 -11.40 12.90 -5.48
C GLU A 51 -10.98 12.17 -4.19
N THR A 52 -11.29 10.87 -4.08
CA THR A 52 -10.86 10.05 -2.93
C THR A 52 -9.33 9.81 -2.93
N LEU A 53 -8.71 9.77 -4.11
CA LEU A 53 -7.26 9.59 -4.24
C LEU A 53 -6.49 10.87 -3.93
N GLU A 54 -7.10 12.04 -4.08
CA GLU A 54 -6.53 13.33 -3.69
C GLU A 54 -6.40 13.46 -2.17
N GLU A 55 -7.36 12.93 -1.42
CA GLU A 55 -7.35 12.85 0.04
C GLU A 55 -6.36 11.81 0.60
N THR A 56 -5.75 11.01 -0.28
CA THR A 56 -4.83 9.94 0.14
C THR A 56 -3.44 10.50 0.44
N HIS A 57 -3.01 10.33 1.67
CA HIS A 57 -1.66 10.65 2.12
C HIS A 57 -0.75 9.42 2.06
N SER A 58 0.52 9.64 1.70
CA SER A 58 1.53 8.58 1.78
C SER A 58 1.74 8.16 3.23
N ILE A 59 2.06 6.89 3.45
CA ILE A 59 2.56 6.47 4.75
C ILE A 59 3.88 7.21 5.06
N PRO A 60 3.98 7.87 6.23
CA PRO A 60 5.19 8.58 6.59
C PRO A 60 6.28 7.58 7.00
N ARG A 61 7.55 7.88 6.67
CA ARG A 61 8.69 7.03 7.09
C ARG A 61 8.84 6.92 8.61
N SER A 62 8.17 7.79 9.38
CA SER A 62 8.18 7.76 10.84
C SER A 62 7.50 6.52 11.45
N ILE A 63 6.70 5.76 10.69
CA ILE A 63 6.05 4.53 11.17
C ILE A 63 7.03 3.36 11.37
N VAL A 64 8.26 3.49 10.88
CA VAL A 64 9.33 2.50 11.06
C VAL A 64 10.44 3.05 11.94
N GLU A 65 11.10 2.17 12.68
CA GLU A 65 12.31 2.46 13.44
C GLU A 65 13.34 1.35 13.26
N ARG A 66 14.61 1.64 13.59
CA ARG A 66 15.65 0.61 13.67
C ARG A 66 15.75 0.11 15.09
N LYS A 67 15.65 -1.21 15.28
CA LYS A 67 15.93 -1.89 16.55
C LYS A 67 16.95 -2.99 16.34
N GLU A 68 17.80 -3.20 17.33
CA GLU A 68 18.73 -4.34 17.38
C GLU A 68 17.94 -5.59 17.76
N ASP A 69 18.10 -6.67 17.00
CA ASP A 69 17.51 -7.97 17.32
C ASP A 69 18.36 -8.74 18.34
N ALA A 70 17.89 -9.92 18.75
CA ALA A 70 18.61 -10.78 19.70
C ALA A 70 19.97 -11.28 19.19
N ASP A 71 20.23 -11.18 17.88
CA ASP A 71 21.49 -11.58 17.23
C ASP A 71 22.44 -10.38 17.01
N GLY A 72 22.10 -9.21 17.57
CA GLY A 72 22.88 -7.97 17.41
C GLY A 72 22.72 -7.29 16.05
N LYS A 73 21.73 -7.67 15.25
CA LYS A 73 21.50 -7.10 13.91
C LYS A 73 20.45 -6.00 13.94
N MET A 74 20.76 -4.89 13.29
CA MET A 74 19.80 -3.80 13.11
C MET A 74 18.70 -4.18 12.12
N ARG A 75 17.45 -4.21 12.57
CA ARG A 75 16.26 -4.45 11.75
C ARG A 75 15.34 -3.23 11.74
N MET A 76 14.64 -3.03 10.63
CA MET A 76 13.51 -2.11 10.58
C MET A 76 12.29 -2.81 11.16
N VAL A 77 11.64 -2.17 12.12
CA VAL A 77 10.39 -2.64 12.72
C VAL A 77 9.34 -1.54 12.64
N LEU A 78 8.06 -1.94 12.58
CA LEU A 78 6.96 -1.00 12.71
C LEU A 78 6.90 -0.49 14.15
N LYS A 79 6.70 0.81 14.33
CA LYS A 79 6.49 1.44 15.64
C LYS A 79 5.12 1.13 16.24
N ASP A 80 4.20 0.64 15.41
CA ASP A 80 2.83 0.34 15.80
C ASP A 80 2.33 -0.92 15.08
N SER A 81 1.19 -1.43 15.52
CA SER A 81 0.45 -2.52 14.90
C SER A 81 0.03 -2.21 13.47
N VAL A 82 -0.06 -3.25 12.63
CA VAL A 82 -0.55 -3.11 11.25
C VAL A 82 -1.98 -2.60 11.24
N GLU A 83 -2.78 -3.01 12.22
CA GLU A 83 -4.16 -2.60 12.43
C GLU A 83 -4.25 -1.08 12.66
N ASN A 84 -3.45 -0.53 13.58
CA ASN A 84 -3.48 0.91 13.85
C ASN A 84 -2.94 1.73 12.67
N ILE A 85 -1.84 1.28 12.04
CA ILE A 85 -1.29 1.92 10.84
C ILE A 85 -2.34 1.95 9.72
N THR A 86 -3.06 0.85 9.51
CA THR A 86 -4.12 0.76 8.51
C THR A 86 -5.34 1.61 8.88
N ALA A 87 -5.65 1.72 10.17
CA ALA A 87 -6.72 2.60 10.65
C ALA A 87 -6.42 4.08 10.39
N LEU A 88 -5.17 4.50 10.64
CA LEU A 88 -4.73 5.90 10.51
C LEU A 88 -4.40 6.32 9.07
N HIS A 89 -3.84 5.42 8.26
CA HIS A 89 -3.30 5.75 6.93
C HIS A 89 -3.99 5.02 5.78
N GLY A 90 -4.84 4.04 6.09
CA GLY A 90 -5.58 3.30 5.08
C GLY A 90 -6.82 4.07 4.62
N ILE A 91 -7.09 4.03 3.31
CA ILE A 91 -8.35 4.51 2.74
C ILE A 91 -9.26 3.33 2.42
N ALA A 92 -10.57 3.54 2.51
CA ALA A 92 -11.54 2.54 2.10
C ALA A 92 -11.59 2.46 0.57
N ALA A 93 -11.44 1.26 0.03
CA ALA A 93 -11.59 0.95 -1.38
C ALA A 93 -12.80 0.01 -1.59
N PRO A 94 -13.27 -0.14 -2.84
CA PRO A 94 -14.44 -0.96 -3.09
C PRO A 94 -14.28 -2.42 -2.58
N ASP A 95 -15.39 -3.15 -2.40
CA ASP A 95 -15.48 -4.52 -1.83
C ASP A 95 -14.89 -4.68 -0.41
N GLY A 96 -14.75 -3.60 0.36
CA GLY A 96 -14.23 -3.65 1.73
C GLY A 96 -12.70 -3.75 1.82
N ILE A 97 -12.00 -3.48 0.71
CA ILE A 97 -10.54 -3.43 0.67
C ILE A 97 -10.05 -2.19 1.43
N ARG A 98 -8.97 -2.32 2.20
CA ARG A 98 -8.20 -1.17 2.69
C ARG A 98 -6.99 -0.96 1.79
N LEU A 99 -6.77 0.28 1.33
CA LEU A 99 -5.61 0.65 0.51
C LEU A 99 -4.66 1.54 1.30
N ILE A 100 -3.37 1.24 1.22
CA ILE A 100 -2.27 2.07 1.70
C ILE A 100 -1.39 2.45 0.51
N VAL A 101 -1.01 3.73 0.40
CA VAL A 101 -0.05 4.21 -0.59
C VAL A 101 1.28 4.45 0.11
N GLY A 102 2.30 3.67 -0.24
CA GLY A 102 3.62 3.69 0.39
C GLY A 102 4.50 4.85 -0.10
N THR A 103 4.30 5.32 -1.32
CA THR A 103 5.09 6.39 -1.93
C THR A 103 4.24 7.22 -2.89
N LYS A 104 3.90 8.44 -2.50
CA LYS A 104 3.57 9.52 -3.43
C LYS A 104 4.81 10.41 -3.49
N VAL A 105 5.42 10.54 -4.67
CA VAL A 105 6.47 11.55 -4.85
C VAL A 105 5.79 12.91 -4.77
N GLU A 106 6.06 13.67 -3.71
CA GLU A 106 5.43 14.99 -3.50
C GLU A 106 6.03 16.09 -4.40
N ASN A 107 7.11 15.82 -5.14
CA ASN A 107 7.72 16.75 -6.10
C ASN A 107 8.34 16.03 -7.32
N PRO A 108 7.64 15.95 -8.47
CA PRO A 108 8.25 15.55 -9.74
C PRO A 108 8.94 16.77 -10.36
N GLY A 109 10.07 17.23 -9.82
CA GLY A 109 10.67 18.47 -10.34
C GLY A 109 11.95 19.00 -9.70
N ALA A 110 12.79 18.17 -9.09
CA ALA A 110 14.15 18.56 -8.72
C ALA A 110 15.14 17.70 -9.49
N GLY A 111 15.34 18.07 -10.75
CA GLY A 111 16.38 17.59 -11.66
C GLY A 111 16.92 18.76 -12.45
#